data_AF-A5HJ90-F1
#
_entry.id   AF-A5HJ90-F1
#
_cell.length_a   1.000
_cell.length_b   1.000
_cell.length_c   1.000
_cell.angle_alpha   90.00
_cell.angle_beta   90.00
_cell.angle_gamma   90.00
#
_symmetry.space_group_name_H-M   'P 1'
#
loop_
_entity.id
_entity.type
_entity.pdbx_description
1 polymer ?
#
loop_
_entity_poly.entity_id
_entity_poly.type
_entity_poly.pdbx_seq_one_letter_code
_entity_poly.pdbx_strand_id
1 'polypeptide(L)'
;FGHSYNSKNKHEEFLEKDERRMVIHKLDKDVNQAISSEWSRLRSFVTLERNMSSPNLLTLVAGKCRYMSVLELIGLPKDNIPNVIGDLFNLKHLSLRDSMVKFLPNSIEKLSNLMTLDLCKSEIQELPGGIVKLKKLRHLFAEKLNGKFWRDFQWSTGVRIHRGLEMLSELQTLQALEVQDERSVRSLRELRQM
;
A
#
# COMPACT_ATOMS: atom_id res chain seq x y z
N PHE A 1 19.60 6.08 -10.03
CA PHE A 1 20.17 5.26 -8.94
C PHE A 1 19.07 4.42 -8.32
N GLY A 2 18.88 3.21 -8.86
CA GLY A 2 17.82 2.31 -8.46
C GLY A 2 17.99 1.00 -9.19
N HIS A 3 17.78 -0.09 -8.48
CA HIS A 3 18.05 -1.43 -8.93
C HIS A 3 16.78 -2.08 -9.48
N SER A 4 16.90 -2.74 -10.62
CA SER A 4 15.82 -3.55 -11.19
C SER A 4 16.14 -5.03 -11.02
N TYR A 5 15.39 -5.70 -10.15
CA TYR A 5 15.55 -7.12 -9.92
C TYR A 5 14.63 -7.95 -10.83
N ASN A 6 15.21 -8.94 -11.50
CA ASN A 6 14.49 -9.94 -12.28
C ASN A 6 15.11 -11.33 -12.04
N SER A 7 14.33 -12.25 -11.47
CA SER A 7 14.82 -13.59 -11.12
C SER A 7 15.34 -14.44 -12.30
N LYS A 8 15.01 -14.07 -13.55
CA LYS A 8 15.54 -14.74 -14.75
C LYS A 8 17.00 -14.36 -15.06
N ASN A 9 17.47 -13.21 -14.58
CA ASN A 9 18.85 -12.78 -14.75
C ASN A 9 19.62 -13.18 -13.47
N LYS A 10 20.08 -14.43 -13.42
CA LYS A 10 20.91 -14.97 -12.32
C LYS A 10 22.32 -14.36 -12.22
N HIS A 11 22.56 -13.21 -12.85
CA HIS A 11 23.73 -12.42 -12.52
C HIS A 11 23.38 -11.65 -11.25
N GLU A 12 23.84 -12.17 -10.12
CA GLU A 12 23.78 -11.55 -8.79
C GLU A 12 24.54 -10.22 -8.81
N GLU A 13 23.94 -9.17 -9.35
CA GLU A 13 24.39 -7.81 -9.10
C GLU A 13 23.69 -7.35 -7.82
N PHE A 14 24.42 -7.48 -6.71
CA PHE A 14 24.03 -6.89 -5.43
C PHE A 14 23.76 -5.39 -5.62
N LEU A 15 22.79 -4.86 -4.86
CA LEU A 15 22.53 -3.42 -4.78
C LEU A 15 23.85 -2.66 -4.67
N GLU A 16 24.15 -1.78 -5.62
CA GLU A 16 25.34 -0.93 -5.51
C GLU A 16 25.20 -0.06 -4.24
N LYS A 17 26.32 0.34 -3.63
CA LYS A 17 26.38 0.99 -2.30
C LYS A 17 25.43 2.19 -2.11
N ASP A 18 25.04 2.85 -3.19
CA ASP A 18 24.21 4.06 -3.22
C ASP A 18 22.77 3.83 -3.69
N GLU A 19 22.39 2.60 -4.04
CA GLU A 19 21.03 2.30 -4.50
C GLU A 19 20.04 2.32 -3.34
N ARG A 20 19.02 3.18 -3.47
CA ARG A 20 17.95 3.36 -2.46
C ARG A 20 16.57 3.05 -3.00
N ARG A 21 16.48 2.65 -4.26
CA ARG A 21 15.23 2.29 -4.93
C ARG A 21 15.39 0.89 -5.49
N MET A 22 14.42 0.04 -5.25
CA MET A 22 14.36 -1.30 -5.82
C MET A 22 13.03 -1.47 -6.55
N VAL A 23 13.10 -1.97 -7.78
CA VAL A 23 11.96 -2.33 -8.60
C VAL A 23 12.06 -3.81 -8.91
N ILE A 24 11.03 -4.58 -8.58
CA ILE A 24 11.01 -6.02 -8.81
C ILE A 24 10.00 -6.33 -9.92
N HIS A 25 10.50 -6.88 -11.02
CA HIS A 25 9.68 -7.29 -12.15
C HIS A 25 9.10 -8.69 -11.99
N LYS A 26 9.85 -9.59 -11.33
CA LYS A 26 9.45 -10.97 -11.10
C LYS A 26 10.10 -11.49 -9.82
N LEU A 27 9.28 -11.97 -8.90
CA LEU A 27 9.70 -12.59 -7.66
C LEU A 27 9.71 -14.11 -7.84
N ASP A 28 10.85 -14.74 -7.57
CA ASP A 28 10.92 -16.20 -7.41
C ASP A 28 11.01 -16.56 -5.92
N LYS A 29 10.83 -17.83 -5.58
CA LYS A 29 10.88 -18.35 -4.20
C LYS A 29 12.20 -18.01 -3.49
N ASP A 30 13.25 -17.77 -4.27
CA ASP A 30 14.62 -17.52 -3.79
C ASP A 30 14.89 -16.04 -3.40
N VAL A 31 13.96 -15.10 -3.62
CA VAL A 31 14.17 -13.70 -3.19
C VAL A 31 14.36 -13.58 -1.67
N ASN A 32 13.80 -14.53 -0.91
CA ASN A 32 14.01 -14.59 0.54
C ASN A 32 15.45 -14.97 0.93
N GLN A 33 16.24 -15.56 0.02
CA GLN A 33 17.66 -15.83 0.23
C GLN A 33 18.54 -14.65 -0.22
N ALA A 34 18.09 -13.84 -1.18
CA ALA A 34 18.76 -12.63 -1.65
C ALA A 34 18.64 -11.41 -0.70
N ILE A 35 18.15 -11.62 0.53
CA ILE A 35 17.92 -10.55 1.51
C ILE A 35 19.25 -10.11 2.13
N SER A 36 19.88 -9.18 1.44
CA SER A 36 21.15 -8.59 1.85
C SER A 36 20.97 -7.53 2.96
N SER A 37 22.02 -7.27 3.75
CA SER A 37 22.09 -6.20 4.76
C SER A 37 21.78 -4.78 4.19
N GLU A 38 21.90 -4.66 2.88
CA GLU A 38 21.80 -3.49 2.02
C GLU A 38 20.36 -2.99 1.90
N TRP A 39 19.37 -3.86 2.13
CA TRP A 39 17.95 -3.49 2.10
C TRP A 39 17.60 -2.46 3.17
N SER A 40 18.38 -2.40 4.26
CA SER A 40 18.20 -1.41 5.34
C SER A 40 18.24 0.04 4.87
N ARG A 41 18.90 0.32 3.73
CA ARG A 41 19.03 1.66 3.15
C ARG A 41 17.93 2.01 2.15
N LEU A 42 17.09 1.05 1.77
CA LEU A 42 16.05 1.25 0.77
C LEU A 42 15.04 2.29 1.27
N ARG A 43 14.76 3.23 0.37
CA ARG A 43 13.76 4.28 0.53
C ARG A 43 12.54 4.06 -0.36
N SER A 44 12.70 3.30 -1.44
CA SER A 44 11.63 2.97 -2.37
C SER A 44 11.69 1.51 -2.75
N PHE A 45 10.54 0.84 -2.68
CA PHE A 45 10.35 -0.54 -3.08
C PHE A 45 9.08 -0.64 -3.92
N VAL A 46 9.22 -1.17 -5.13
CA VAL A 46 8.13 -1.25 -6.10
C VAL A 46 8.08 -2.66 -6.68
N THR A 47 6.91 -3.28 -6.71
CA THR A 47 6.69 -4.55 -7.41
C THR A 47 5.80 -4.35 -8.62
N LEU A 48 6.16 -5.00 -9.73
CA LEU A 48 5.40 -4.96 -10.99
C LEU A 48 4.77 -6.32 -11.32
N GLU A 49 5.06 -7.34 -10.51
CA GLU A 49 4.51 -8.68 -10.68
C GLU A 49 3.07 -8.76 -10.17
N ARG A 50 2.15 -9.15 -11.05
CA ARG A 50 0.70 -9.24 -10.74
C ARG A 50 0.29 -10.50 -9.95
N ASN A 51 1.20 -11.45 -9.78
CA ASN A 51 0.97 -12.70 -9.06
C ASN A 51 2.15 -12.97 -8.10
N MET A 52 2.33 -12.12 -7.10
CA MET A 52 3.40 -12.32 -6.12
C MET A 52 3.15 -13.65 -5.37
N SER A 53 4.14 -14.54 -5.39
CA SER A 53 4.02 -15.87 -4.75
C SER A 53 4.74 -15.97 -3.39
N SER A 54 5.43 -14.91 -2.93
CA SER A 54 6.16 -14.93 -1.65
C SER A 54 5.45 -14.09 -0.58
N PRO A 55 4.71 -14.72 0.36
CA PRO A 55 4.03 -14.01 1.44
C PRO A 55 5.00 -13.34 2.43
N ASN A 56 6.23 -13.84 2.54
CA ASN A 56 7.20 -13.39 3.53
C ASN A 56 7.94 -12.09 3.16
N LEU A 57 7.97 -11.75 1.86
CA LEU A 57 8.71 -10.60 1.36
C LEU A 57 8.31 -9.32 2.07
N LEU A 58 7.01 -9.13 2.29
CA LEU A 58 6.49 -7.92 2.92
C LEU A 58 6.93 -7.80 4.38
N THR A 59 6.91 -8.91 5.13
CA THR A 59 7.42 -8.96 6.50
C THR A 59 8.90 -8.60 6.56
N LEU A 60 9.68 -9.06 5.58
CA LEU A 60 11.12 -8.83 5.51
C LEU A 60 11.46 -7.38 5.12
N VAL A 61 10.79 -6.85 4.09
CA VAL A 61 10.94 -5.45 3.67
C VAL A 61 10.56 -4.52 4.80
N ALA A 62 9.37 -4.70 5.38
CA ALA A 62 8.90 -3.86 6.47
C ALA A 62 9.78 -3.96 7.73
N GLY A 63 10.27 -5.16 8.05
CA GLY A 63 11.13 -5.38 9.22
C GLY A 63 12.54 -4.79 9.11
N LYS A 64 13.12 -4.74 7.90
CA LYS A 64 14.51 -4.27 7.70
C LYS A 64 14.62 -2.83 7.19
N CYS A 65 13.65 -2.34 6.41
CA CYS A 65 13.80 -1.08 5.65
C CYS A 65 13.20 0.13 6.40
N ARG A 66 13.74 0.48 7.58
CA ARG A 66 13.15 1.53 8.45
C ARG A 66 13.15 2.95 7.84
N TYR A 67 13.96 3.19 6.82
CA TYR A 67 14.02 4.48 6.10
C TYR A 67 13.11 4.54 4.86
N MET A 68 12.26 3.54 4.67
CA MET A 68 11.35 3.47 3.52
C MET A 68 10.39 4.66 3.51
N SER A 69 10.30 5.33 2.36
CA SER A 69 9.36 6.42 2.10
C SER A 69 8.29 6.04 1.06
N VAL A 70 8.57 5.08 0.18
CA VAL A 70 7.66 4.62 -0.89
C VAL A 70 7.62 3.10 -0.89
N LEU A 71 6.41 2.56 -0.80
CA LEU A 71 6.14 1.13 -0.91
C LEU A 71 4.97 0.91 -1.87
N GLU A 72 5.24 0.33 -3.03
CA GLU A 72 4.25 0.02 -4.05
C GLU A 72 4.24 -1.49 -4.27
N LEU A 73 3.11 -2.10 -3.97
CA LEU A 73 2.92 -3.54 -4.02
C LEU A 73 1.73 -3.85 -4.91
N ILE A 74 2.01 -4.38 -6.09
CA ILE A 74 1.02 -4.85 -7.04
C ILE A 74 0.91 -6.37 -6.92
N GLY A 75 -0.29 -6.92 -7.15
CA GLY A 75 -0.45 -8.36 -7.33
C GLY A 75 -0.22 -9.20 -6.09
N LEU A 76 -0.35 -8.60 -4.90
CA LEU A 76 -0.28 -9.38 -3.66
C LEU A 76 -1.45 -10.37 -3.61
N PRO A 77 -1.19 -11.63 -3.23
CA PRO A 77 -2.25 -12.59 -3.01
C PRO A 77 -3.09 -12.17 -1.80
N LYS A 78 -4.18 -12.91 -1.55
CA LYS A 78 -5.08 -12.66 -0.43
C LYS A 78 -4.41 -13.04 0.89
N ASP A 79 -3.44 -12.22 1.32
CA ASP A 79 -2.76 -12.31 2.60
C ASP A 79 -2.89 -10.97 3.33
N ASN A 80 -3.11 -11.04 4.63
CA ASN A 80 -3.19 -9.85 5.46
C ASN A 80 -1.82 -9.16 5.45
N ILE A 81 -1.78 -7.88 5.07
CA ILE A 81 -0.59 -7.04 5.22
C ILE A 81 -0.10 -7.18 6.68
N PRO A 82 1.17 -7.57 6.92
CA PRO A 82 1.63 -7.94 8.23
C PRO A 82 1.70 -6.72 9.14
N ASN A 83 1.47 -6.92 10.44
CA ASN A 83 1.45 -5.83 11.43
C ASN A 83 2.76 -5.01 11.45
N VAL A 84 3.90 -5.61 11.08
CA VAL A 84 5.20 -4.92 10.98
C VAL A 84 5.20 -3.75 9.97
N ILE A 85 4.21 -3.65 9.08
CA ILE A 85 4.07 -2.49 8.19
C ILE A 85 4.05 -1.16 8.97
N GLY A 86 3.48 -1.16 10.17
CA GLY A 86 3.39 0.02 11.04
C GLY A 86 4.74 0.52 11.57
N ASP A 87 5.80 -0.27 11.43
CA ASP A 87 7.16 0.12 11.85
C ASP A 87 7.85 0.99 10.78
N LEU A 88 7.27 1.10 9.57
CA LEU A 88 7.73 1.99 8.51
C LEU A 88 7.32 3.44 8.78
N PHE A 89 7.75 4.01 9.91
CA PHE A 89 7.37 5.35 10.36
C PHE A 89 7.65 6.47 9.32
N ASN A 90 8.66 6.28 8.47
CA ASN A 90 9.04 7.24 7.41
C ASN A 90 8.20 7.12 6.12
N LEU A 91 7.29 6.14 6.04
CA LEU A 91 6.52 5.86 4.84
C LEU A 91 5.59 7.04 4.52
N LYS A 92 5.69 7.55 3.30
CA LYS A 92 4.88 8.65 2.77
C LYS A 92 3.90 8.17 1.71
N HIS A 93 4.24 7.12 0.98
CA HIS A 93 3.41 6.55 -0.06
C HIS A 93 3.29 5.03 0.13
N LEU A 94 2.06 4.57 0.25
CA LEU A 94 1.70 3.15 0.25
C LEU A 94 0.69 2.89 -0.86
N SER A 95 1.06 2.02 -1.80
CA SER A 95 0.14 1.52 -2.82
C SER A 95 0.00 0.01 -2.71
N LEU A 96 -1.24 -0.45 -2.61
CA LEU A 96 -1.66 -1.85 -2.69
C LEU A 96 -2.55 -2.07 -3.92
N ARG A 97 -2.35 -1.25 -4.95
CA ARG A 97 -3.16 -1.27 -6.17
C ARG A 97 -3.12 -2.63 -6.85
N ASP A 98 -4.24 -3.04 -7.44
CA ASP A 98 -4.35 -4.30 -8.20
C ASP A 98 -3.89 -5.52 -7.35
N SER A 99 -4.28 -5.55 -6.08
CA SER A 99 -3.96 -6.64 -5.15
C SER A 99 -5.21 -7.37 -4.64
N MET A 100 -5.07 -8.61 -4.19
CA MET A 100 -6.18 -9.38 -3.62
C MET A 100 -6.34 -9.16 -2.10
N VAL A 101 -5.71 -8.11 -1.56
CA VAL A 101 -5.75 -7.75 -0.14
C VAL A 101 -7.17 -7.36 0.26
N LYS A 102 -7.66 -7.91 1.38
CA LYS A 102 -9.02 -7.66 1.89
C LYS A 102 -9.07 -6.75 3.11
N PHE A 103 -7.97 -6.67 3.85
CA PHE A 103 -7.91 -5.95 5.12
C PHE A 103 -6.56 -5.27 5.26
N LEU A 104 -6.56 -4.08 5.85
CA LEU A 104 -5.36 -3.44 6.38
C LEU A 104 -5.22 -3.80 7.87
N PRO A 105 -4.00 -4.02 8.38
CA PRO A 105 -3.77 -4.25 9.80
C PRO A 105 -4.05 -2.98 10.59
N ASN A 106 -4.40 -3.13 11.87
CA ASN A 106 -4.58 -1.99 12.78
C ASN A 106 -3.30 -1.15 12.91
N SER A 107 -2.12 -1.75 12.74
CA SER A 107 -0.84 -1.04 12.81
C SER A 107 -0.64 0.00 11.71
N ILE A 108 -1.50 0.03 10.67
CA ILE A 108 -1.50 1.11 9.66
C ILE A 108 -1.59 2.49 10.33
N GLU A 109 -2.25 2.58 11.48
CA GLU A 109 -2.43 3.81 12.25
C GLU A 109 -1.12 4.44 12.74
N LYS A 110 -0.02 3.67 12.77
CA LYS A 110 1.31 4.13 13.18
C LYS A 110 2.05 4.87 12.07
N LEU A 111 1.58 4.81 10.83
CA LEU A 111 2.19 5.46 9.67
C LEU A 111 1.92 6.97 9.65
N SER A 112 2.31 7.67 10.71
CA SER A 112 1.99 9.10 10.93
C SER A 112 2.51 10.06 9.84
N ASN A 113 3.46 9.62 9.01
CA ASN A 113 3.98 10.38 7.86
C ASN A 113 3.34 10.02 6.52
N LEU A 114 2.36 9.11 6.50
CA LEU A 114 1.71 8.68 5.27
C LEU A 114 0.91 9.83 4.67
N MET A 115 1.20 10.14 3.41
CA MET A 115 0.58 11.20 2.62
C MET A 115 -0.31 10.63 1.52
N THR A 116 -0.01 9.44 1.03
CA THR A 116 -0.79 8.77 -0.02
C THR A 116 -1.04 7.32 0.35
N LEU A 117 -2.31 6.94 0.29
CA LEU A 117 -2.76 5.57 0.40
C LEU A 117 -3.59 5.21 -0.84
N ASP A 118 -3.06 4.32 -1.67
CA ASP A 118 -3.71 3.84 -2.88
C ASP A 118 -4.11 2.38 -2.73
N LEU A 119 -5.42 2.15 -2.70
CA LEU A 119 -6.07 0.84 -2.56
C LEU A 119 -6.92 0.51 -3.80
N CYS A 120 -6.77 1.26 -4.89
CA CYS A 120 -7.57 1.06 -6.09
C CYS A 120 -7.42 -0.37 -6.60
N LYS A 121 -8.54 -0.97 -6.99
CA LYS A 121 -8.62 -2.33 -7.51
C LYS A 121 -8.07 -3.37 -6.52
N SER A 122 -8.13 -3.05 -5.22
CA SER A 122 -7.97 -4.04 -4.15
C SER A 122 -9.32 -4.67 -3.77
N GLU A 123 -9.29 -5.71 -2.94
CA GLU A 123 -10.48 -6.38 -2.40
C GLU A 123 -10.85 -5.86 -1.00
N ILE A 124 -10.28 -4.72 -0.59
CA ILE A 124 -10.58 -4.07 0.68
C ILE A 124 -12.04 -3.62 0.66
N GLN A 125 -12.76 -3.93 1.74
CA GLN A 125 -14.16 -3.54 1.90
C GLN A 125 -14.33 -2.40 2.89
N GLU A 126 -13.39 -2.27 3.82
CA GLU A 126 -13.50 -1.38 4.96
C GLU A 126 -12.11 -0.95 5.44
N LEU A 127 -11.96 0.34 5.72
CA LEU A 127 -10.75 0.87 6.36
C LEU A 127 -10.80 0.63 7.87
N PRO A 128 -9.66 0.26 8.50
CA PRO A 128 -9.62 0.12 9.95
C PRO A 128 -9.88 1.47 10.63
N GLY A 129 -10.55 1.46 11.78
CA GLY A 129 -10.89 2.69 12.51
C GLY A 129 -9.68 3.59 12.83
N GLY A 130 -8.49 3.01 12.95
CA GLY A 130 -7.24 3.75 13.16
C GLY A 130 -6.78 4.62 11.97
N ILE A 131 -7.41 4.50 10.79
CA ILE A 131 -7.07 5.32 9.60
C ILE A 131 -7.17 6.82 9.89
N VAL A 132 -8.08 7.22 10.78
CA VAL A 132 -8.34 8.62 11.18
C VAL A 132 -7.17 9.26 11.96
N LYS A 133 -6.19 8.44 12.39
CA LYS A 133 -4.96 8.90 13.05
C LYS A 133 -3.91 9.38 12.05
N LEU A 134 -4.08 9.11 10.75
CA LEU A 134 -3.13 9.51 9.70
C LEU A 134 -3.30 11.00 9.32
N LYS A 135 -2.88 11.90 10.21
CA LYS A 135 -3.11 13.36 10.06
C LYS A 135 -2.49 14.00 8.83
N LYS A 136 -1.42 13.42 8.31
CA LYS A 136 -0.72 13.88 7.10
C LYS A 136 -1.26 13.27 5.80
N LEU A 137 -2.31 12.44 5.87
CA LEU A 137 -2.87 11.79 4.69
C LEU A 137 -3.55 12.82 3.80
N ARG A 138 -3.06 12.97 2.57
CA ARG A 138 -3.54 13.94 1.57
C ARG A 138 -4.35 13.28 0.48
N HIS A 139 -3.97 12.08 0.08
CA HIS A 139 -4.60 11.38 -1.03
C HIS A 139 -5.00 9.97 -0.60
N LEU A 140 -6.29 9.68 -0.70
CA LEU A 140 -6.87 8.39 -0.39
C LEU A 140 -7.70 7.89 -1.58
N PHE A 141 -7.19 6.85 -2.24
CA PHE A 141 -7.84 6.20 -3.37
C PHE A 141 -8.31 4.82 -2.94
N ALA A 142 -9.62 4.58 -2.96
CA ALA A 142 -10.20 3.37 -2.38
C ALA A 142 -11.28 2.74 -3.27
N GLU A 143 -11.08 2.82 -4.59
CA GLU A 143 -12.02 2.23 -5.55
C GLU A 143 -11.85 0.71 -5.62
N LYS A 144 -12.93 -0.03 -5.37
CA LYS A 144 -12.99 -1.48 -5.54
C LYS A 144 -13.69 -1.81 -6.85
N LEU A 145 -13.08 -2.66 -7.68
CA LEU A 145 -13.73 -3.19 -8.89
C LEU A 145 -14.50 -4.47 -8.54
N ASN A 146 -15.76 -4.53 -8.97
CA ASN A 146 -16.61 -5.70 -8.88
C ASN A 146 -16.87 -6.25 -10.30
N GLY A 147 -17.09 -7.56 -10.40
CA GLY A 147 -17.12 -8.29 -11.67
C GLY A 147 -15.73 -8.83 -12.01
N LYS A 148 -15.51 -10.13 -11.77
CA LYS A 148 -14.17 -10.74 -11.86
C LYS A 148 -13.85 -11.27 -13.24
N PHE A 149 -14.86 -11.43 -14.09
CA PHE A 149 -14.70 -11.96 -15.43
C PHE A 149 -15.10 -10.93 -16.48
N TRP A 150 -14.45 -10.99 -17.64
CA TRP A 150 -14.75 -10.15 -18.81
C TRP A 150 -16.19 -10.28 -19.32
N ARG A 151 -16.93 -11.30 -18.87
CA ARG A 151 -18.36 -11.49 -19.18
C ARG A 151 -19.29 -10.87 -18.13
N ASP A 152 -18.76 -10.50 -16.97
CA ASP A 152 -19.53 -9.84 -15.93
C ASP A 152 -19.55 -8.33 -16.22
N PHE A 153 -20.68 -7.68 -15.95
CA PHE A 153 -20.73 -6.23 -15.90
C PHE A 153 -19.77 -5.72 -14.82
N GLN A 154 -18.73 -5.01 -15.23
CA GLN A 154 -17.77 -4.42 -14.31
C GLN A 154 -18.31 -3.11 -13.76
N TRP A 155 -18.31 -2.98 -12.44
CA TRP A 155 -18.75 -1.77 -11.76
C TRP A 155 -17.87 -1.51 -10.54
N SER A 156 -17.67 -0.24 -10.19
CA SER A 156 -16.89 0.12 -9.03
C SER A 156 -17.75 0.44 -7.81
N THR A 157 -17.25 0.04 -6.64
CA THR A 157 -17.77 0.43 -5.32
C THR A 157 -16.73 1.22 -4.56
N GLY A 158 -17.19 2.01 -3.61
CA GLY A 158 -16.30 2.57 -2.62
C GLY A 158 -15.89 1.58 -1.53
N VAL A 159 -14.82 1.92 -0.82
CA VAL A 159 -14.45 1.27 0.44
C VAL A 159 -15.13 1.98 1.59
N ARG A 160 -15.64 1.22 2.57
CA ARG A 160 -16.35 1.79 3.73
C ARG A 160 -15.41 2.44 4.72
N ILE A 161 -15.80 3.61 5.24
CA ILE A 161 -15.25 4.21 6.46
C ILE A 161 -16.37 4.44 7.46
N HIS A 162 -16.13 4.09 8.72
CA HIS A 162 -17.19 4.09 9.73
C HIS A 162 -17.46 5.48 10.29
N ARG A 163 -16.42 6.20 10.74
CA ARG A 163 -16.48 7.53 11.37
C ARG A 163 -15.12 8.22 11.30
N GLY A 164 -15.10 9.52 11.60
CA GLY A 164 -13.87 10.28 11.83
C GLY A 164 -13.17 10.72 10.54
N LEU A 165 -13.89 10.79 9.43
CA LEU A 165 -13.35 11.33 8.18
C LEU A 165 -12.91 12.80 8.36
N GLU A 166 -13.65 13.56 9.18
CA GLU A 166 -13.33 14.94 9.59
C GLU A 166 -11.97 15.06 10.31
N MET A 167 -11.45 13.95 10.83
CA MET A 167 -10.17 13.93 11.52
C MET A 167 -8.97 13.93 10.57
N LEU A 168 -9.19 13.69 9.27
CA LEU A 168 -8.17 13.73 8.22
C LEU A 168 -8.04 15.15 7.67
N SER A 169 -7.45 16.04 8.48
CA SER A 169 -7.43 17.49 8.23
C SER A 169 -6.57 17.94 7.03
N GLU A 170 -5.62 17.14 6.58
CA GLU A 170 -4.81 17.43 5.39
C GLU A 170 -5.35 16.77 4.11
N LEU A 171 -6.51 16.12 4.17
CA LEU A 171 -7.05 15.37 3.04
C LEU A 171 -7.45 16.30 1.89
N GLN A 172 -6.85 16.07 0.72
CA GLN A 172 -7.03 16.87 -0.50
C GLN A 172 -7.75 16.07 -1.59
N THR A 173 -7.57 14.75 -1.61
CA THR A 173 -8.13 13.89 -2.65
C THR A 173 -8.78 12.66 -2.04
N LEU A 174 -10.03 12.43 -2.44
CA LEU A 174 -10.81 11.28 -2.05
C LEU A 174 -11.44 10.63 -3.29
N GLN A 175 -11.16 9.35 -3.51
CA GLN A 175 -11.78 8.58 -4.58
C GLN A 175 -12.46 7.33 -4.02
N ALA A 176 -13.75 7.19 -4.36
CA ALA A 176 -14.56 6.00 -4.10
C ALA A 176 -14.53 5.58 -2.62
N LEU A 177 -15.01 6.46 -1.74
CA LEU A 177 -15.25 6.13 -0.33
C LEU A 177 -16.75 6.08 -0.05
N GLU A 178 -17.16 5.05 0.65
CA GLU A 178 -18.52 4.87 1.11
C GLU A 178 -18.59 5.26 2.59
N VAL A 179 -19.34 6.33 2.88
CA VAL A 179 -19.62 6.76 4.25
C VAL A 179 -21.01 6.30 4.65
N GLN A 180 -21.16 5.81 5.88
CA GLN A 180 -22.43 5.26 6.35
C GLN A 180 -23.13 6.15 7.38
N ASP A 181 -22.45 7.16 7.92
CA ASP A 181 -22.99 8.06 8.94
C ASP A 181 -23.15 9.50 8.44
N GLU A 182 -24.17 10.19 8.94
CA GLU A 182 -24.47 11.57 8.54
C GLU A 182 -23.33 12.56 8.81
N ARG A 183 -22.50 12.33 9.84
CA ARG A 183 -21.40 13.26 10.16
C ARG A 183 -20.33 13.17 9.08
N SER A 184 -19.90 11.96 8.72
CA SER A 184 -18.95 11.75 7.61
C SER A 184 -19.50 12.28 6.28
N VAL A 185 -20.82 12.19 6.03
CA VAL A 185 -21.46 12.81 4.85
C VAL A 185 -21.32 14.34 4.87
N ARG A 186 -21.44 14.99 6.03
CA ARG A 186 -21.19 16.44 6.15
C ARG A 186 -19.72 16.78 5.91
N SER A 187 -18.79 16.00 6.46
CA SER A 187 -17.35 16.18 6.24
C SER A 187 -16.98 16.10 4.75
N LEU A 188 -17.63 15.23 3.97
CA LEU A 188 -17.44 15.18 2.52
C LEU A 188 -17.86 16.46 1.79
N ARG A 189 -18.84 17.21 2.30
CA ARG A 189 -19.26 18.49 1.71
C ARG A 189 -18.21 19.57 1.95
N GLU A 190 -17.60 19.58 3.13
CA GLU A 190 -16.54 20.53 3.51
C GLU A 190 -15.28 20.31 2.67
N LEU A 191 -14.91 19.05 2.40
CA LEU A 191 -13.79 18.71 1.54
C LEU A 191 -13.92 19.17 0.08
N ARG A 192 -15.15 19.41 -0.43
CA ARG A 192 -15.37 19.94 -1.80
C ARG A 192 -15.14 21.44 -1.92
N GLN A 193 -14.99 22.15 -0.80
CA GLN A 193 -14.87 23.62 -0.76
C GLN A 193 -13.43 24.11 -0.59
N MET A 194 -12.47 23.19 -0.44
CA MET A 194 -11.03 23.47 -0.38
C MET A 194 -10.39 23.33 -1.77
#